data_AF-A0A815LTZ1-F1
#
_entry.id   AF-A0A815LTZ1-F1
#
_cell.length_a   1.000
_cell.length_b   1.000
_cell.length_c   1.000
_cell.angle_alpha   90.00
_cell.angle_beta   90.00
_cell.angle_gamma   90.00
#
_symmetry.space_group_name_H-M   'P 1'
#
loop_
_entity.id
_entity.type
_entity.pdbx_description
1 polymer ?
#
loop_
_entity_poly.entity_id
_entity_poly.type
_entity_poly.pdbx_seq_one_letter_code
_entity_poly.pdbx_strand_id
1 'polypeptide(L)'
;MTSKTTVSSTTKRKIGKSTKRVPIIDTSQARSNIQVLRMCLQELGWKECIIGSSTEPDIYWHAGTFHDDNKNFKSTSARINKFPDGSEGEGIFLIQDSTRCTMVNRPYIIQEYVDRPLLINGLKFDMRIYVLILKLDPLEVLLYDEVIKRGYKAMSNRPFRNFASICGIIDESITMPSIDLLYIQIFNKCKEYASQSPATGLNFSAFVEAFFLVAQRKYPTSSSLLEIVTELVESCIHHLDLVVDESL
;
A
#
# COMPACT_ATOMS: atom_id res chain seq x y z
N MET A 1 -48.62 -9.37 -53.74
CA MET A 1 -47.29 -8.80 -53.50
C MET A 1 -46.85 -9.22 -52.10
N THR A 2 -46.10 -10.30 -52.01
CA THR A 2 -45.57 -10.82 -50.73
C THR A 2 -44.05 -10.85 -50.83
N SER A 3 -43.44 -9.80 -50.28
CA SER A 3 -42.00 -9.60 -50.23
C SER A 3 -41.38 -10.55 -49.20
N LYS A 4 -40.48 -11.43 -49.68
CA LYS A 4 -39.64 -12.32 -48.88
C LYS A 4 -38.54 -11.50 -48.19
N THR A 5 -38.52 -11.52 -46.86
CA THR A 5 -37.46 -10.95 -46.03
C THR A 5 -36.28 -11.91 -45.98
N THR A 6 -35.13 -11.49 -46.53
CA THR A 6 -33.87 -12.24 -46.50
C THR A 6 -33.22 -12.10 -45.13
N VAL A 7 -33.11 -13.20 -44.38
CA VAL A 7 -32.40 -13.27 -43.10
C VAL A 7 -30.90 -13.38 -43.38
N SER A 8 -30.14 -12.34 -43.03
CA SER A 8 -28.68 -12.31 -43.05
C SER A 8 -28.12 -13.29 -42.01
N SER A 9 -27.36 -14.29 -42.46
CA SER A 9 -26.69 -15.29 -41.63
C SER A 9 -25.39 -14.73 -41.05
N THR A 10 -25.42 -14.33 -39.77
CA THR A 10 -24.24 -13.90 -39.04
C THR A 10 -23.34 -15.11 -38.75
N THR A 11 -22.24 -15.24 -39.49
CA THR A 11 -21.21 -16.26 -39.26
C THR A 11 -20.59 -16.08 -37.88
N LYS A 12 -20.88 -16.98 -36.94
CA LYS A 12 -20.19 -17.06 -35.64
C LYS A 12 -18.71 -17.37 -35.87
N ARG A 13 -17.83 -16.38 -35.74
CA ARG A 13 -16.38 -16.59 -35.62
C ARG A 13 -16.13 -17.44 -34.37
N LYS A 14 -15.69 -18.69 -34.54
CA LYS A 14 -15.16 -19.51 -33.45
C LYS A 14 -13.89 -18.82 -32.93
N ILE A 15 -13.96 -18.21 -31.75
CA ILE A 15 -12.77 -17.79 -31.00
C ILE A 15 -12.07 -19.09 -30.57
N GLY A 16 -10.94 -19.40 -31.21
CA GLY A 16 -10.08 -20.50 -30.77
C GLY A 16 -9.65 -20.25 -29.33
N LYS A 17 -9.75 -21.26 -28.47
CA LYS A 17 -9.20 -21.21 -27.11
C LYS A 17 -7.68 -21.05 -27.22
N SER A 18 -7.20 -19.82 -27.12
CA SER A 18 -5.77 -19.56 -26.90
C SER A 18 -5.40 -20.18 -25.56
N THR A 19 -4.65 -21.29 -25.57
CA THR A 19 -4.05 -21.85 -24.36
C THR A 19 -3.13 -20.78 -23.77
N LYS A 20 -3.51 -20.21 -22.62
CA LYS A 20 -2.68 -19.22 -21.91
C LYS A 20 -1.32 -19.87 -21.62
N ARG A 21 -0.25 -19.27 -22.14
CA ARG A 21 1.13 -19.68 -21.84
C ARG A 21 1.35 -19.57 -20.33
N VAL A 22 1.93 -20.61 -19.73
CA VAL A 22 2.29 -20.61 -18.30
C VAL A 22 3.58 -19.78 -18.13
N PRO A 23 3.59 -18.73 -17.30
CA PRO A 23 4.80 -17.94 -17.07
C PRO A 23 5.92 -18.74 -16.42
N ILE A 24 7.17 -18.44 -16.83
CA ILE A 24 8.40 -18.98 -16.27
C ILE A 24 9.15 -17.87 -15.53
N ILE A 25 9.57 -18.14 -14.29
CA ILE A 25 10.13 -17.15 -13.38
C ILE A 25 11.53 -17.57 -12.97
N ASP A 26 12.51 -16.70 -13.15
CA ASP A 26 13.84 -16.85 -12.56
C ASP A 26 13.83 -16.37 -11.11
N THR A 27 14.13 -17.28 -10.21
CA THR A 27 14.14 -17.09 -8.76
C THR A 27 15.56 -17.14 -8.18
N SER A 28 16.60 -17.28 -9.02
CA SER A 28 17.99 -17.46 -8.60
C SER A 28 18.50 -16.33 -7.69
N GLN A 29 17.91 -15.14 -7.82
CA GLN A 29 18.23 -13.95 -7.03
C GLN A 29 17.19 -13.62 -5.95
N ALA A 30 16.30 -14.57 -5.61
CA ALA A 30 15.24 -14.36 -4.62
C ALA A 30 15.72 -14.38 -3.16
N ARG A 31 16.98 -14.75 -2.87
CA ARG A 31 17.61 -14.76 -1.53
C ARG A 31 16.65 -15.31 -0.44
N SER A 32 16.39 -14.56 0.63
CA SER A 32 15.51 -14.95 1.74
C SER A 32 14.03 -15.12 1.35
N ASN A 33 13.61 -14.58 0.21
CA ASN A 33 12.21 -14.65 -0.24
C ASN A 33 11.88 -15.96 -0.98
N ILE A 34 12.87 -16.81 -1.27
CA ILE A 34 12.72 -17.97 -2.17
C ILE A 34 11.62 -18.95 -1.74
N GLN A 35 11.48 -19.21 -0.44
CA GLN A 35 10.47 -20.17 0.06
C GLN A 35 9.06 -19.64 -0.14
N VAL A 36 8.82 -18.37 0.18
CA VAL A 36 7.52 -17.71 -0.01
C VAL A 36 7.18 -17.63 -1.49
N LEU A 37 8.15 -17.28 -2.32
CA LEU A 37 7.97 -17.21 -3.77
C LEU A 37 7.54 -18.56 -4.33
N ARG A 38 8.20 -19.66 -3.94
CA ARG A 38 7.81 -21.01 -4.40
C ARG A 38 6.38 -21.39 -4.03
N MET A 39 5.92 -21.03 -2.83
CA MET A 39 4.52 -21.24 -2.44
C MET A 39 3.56 -20.47 -3.36
N CYS A 40 3.86 -19.19 -3.64
CA CYS A 40 3.06 -18.38 -4.56
C CYS A 40 3.08 -18.93 -6.00
N LEU A 41 4.24 -19.36 -6.51
CA LEU A 41 4.34 -19.95 -7.85
C LEU A 41 3.49 -21.22 -7.96
N GLN A 42 3.50 -22.07 -6.92
CA GLN A 42 2.68 -23.26 -6.87
C GLN A 42 1.19 -22.93 -6.89
N GLU A 43 0.75 -21.96 -6.09
CA GLU A 43 -0.66 -21.52 -6.03
C GLU A 43 -1.14 -20.93 -7.36
N LEU A 44 -0.27 -20.15 -8.03
CA LEU A 44 -0.55 -19.55 -9.33
C LEU A 44 -0.43 -20.52 -10.51
N GLY A 45 0.11 -21.72 -10.28
CA GLY A 45 0.44 -22.68 -11.34
C GLY A 45 1.55 -22.21 -12.27
N TRP A 46 2.42 -21.33 -11.79
CA TRP A 46 3.55 -20.77 -12.52
C TRP A 46 4.81 -21.63 -12.34
N LYS A 47 5.76 -21.55 -13.27
CA LYS A 47 6.95 -22.41 -13.29
C LYS A 47 8.20 -21.65 -12.88
N GLU A 48 9.03 -22.28 -12.04
CA GLU A 48 10.39 -21.81 -11.74
C GLU A 48 11.34 -22.20 -12.89
N CYS A 49 12.28 -21.32 -13.22
CA CYS A 49 13.31 -21.58 -14.23
C CYS A 49 14.23 -22.72 -13.76
N ILE A 50 14.52 -23.66 -14.67
CA ILE A 50 15.48 -24.73 -14.39
C ILE A 50 16.87 -24.20 -14.74
N ILE A 51 17.77 -24.17 -13.74
CA ILE A 51 19.17 -23.77 -13.93
C ILE A 51 19.79 -24.66 -15.04
N GLY A 52 20.23 -24.05 -16.14
CA GLY A 52 20.80 -24.74 -17.31
C GLY A 52 19.82 -25.01 -18.47
N SER A 53 18.55 -24.63 -18.33
CA SER A 53 17.59 -24.62 -19.45
C SER A 53 17.92 -23.54 -20.47
N SER A 54 17.74 -23.84 -21.77
CA SER A 54 17.82 -22.85 -22.86
C SER A 54 16.60 -21.94 -22.97
N THR A 55 15.58 -22.18 -22.14
CA THR A 55 14.32 -21.43 -22.16
C THR A 55 14.47 -20.13 -21.38
N GLU A 56 14.23 -18.99 -22.03
CA GLU A 56 14.30 -17.67 -21.43
C GLU A 56 13.12 -17.45 -20.46
N PRO A 57 13.38 -16.97 -19.22
CA PRO A 57 12.33 -16.61 -18.26
C PRO A 57 11.44 -15.46 -18.76
N ASP A 58 10.16 -15.50 -18.39
CA ASP A 58 9.21 -14.40 -18.61
C ASP A 58 9.36 -13.31 -17.53
N ILE A 59 9.77 -13.67 -16.30
CA ILE A 59 9.92 -12.76 -15.16
C ILE A 59 11.23 -13.08 -14.42
N TYR A 60 11.97 -12.04 -14.01
CA TYR A 60 13.14 -12.16 -13.14
C TYR A 60 12.80 -11.61 -11.75
N TRP A 61 12.88 -12.45 -10.72
CA TRP A 61 12.59 -12.07 -9.35
C TRP A 61 13.88 -11.87 -8.53
N HIS A 62 14.14 -10.63 -8.15
CA HIS A 62 15.31 -10.25 -7.36
C HIS A 62 14.88 -9.75 -5.97
N ALA A 63 15.51 -10.25 -4.91
CA ALA A 63 15.29 -9.77 -3.55
C ALA A 63 16.04 -8.48 -3.21
N GLY A 64 17.08 -8.15 -3.99
CA GLY A 64 17.84 -6.90 -3.89
C GLY A 64 17.79 -6.09 -5.18
N THR A 65 18.47 -4.95 -5.18
CA THR A 65 18.62 -4.12 -6.39
C THR A 65 19.36 -4.87 -7.50
N PHE A 66 19.04 -4.55 -8.76
CA PHE A 66 19.62 -5.18 -9.96
C PHE A 66 21.15 -5.06 -10.12
N HIS A 67 21.87 -4.42 -9.18
CA HIS A 67 23.27 -4.03 -9.36
C HIS A 67 24.32 -4.84 -8.60
N ASP A 68 23.97 -5.84 -7.78
CA ASP A 68 25.02 -6.39 -6.90
C ASP A 68 25.89 -7.53 -7.45
N ASP A 69 25.46 -8.38 -8.40
CA ASP A 69 26.26 -9.61 -8.64
C ASP A 69 26.44 -10.09 -10.10
N ASN A 70 25.96 -9.38 -11.13
CA ASN A 70 26.04 -9.91 -12.50
C ASN A 70 26.71 -8.97 -13.51
N LYS A 71 28.02 -9.18 -13.73
CA LYS A 71 28.79 -8.55 -14.84
C LYS A 71 28.22 -8.84 -16.25
N ASN A 72 27.24 -9.75 -16.37
CA ASN A 72 26.61 -10.15 -17.62
C ASN A 72 25.21 -9.54 -17.85
N PHE A 73 24.67 -8.73 -16.94
CA PHE A 73 23.36 -8.10 -17.14
C PHE A 73 23.49 -6.75 -17.88
N LYS A 74 23.16 -6.74 -19.18
CA LYS A 74 23.18 -5.54 -20.04
C LYS A 74 21.82 -4.82 -20.07
N SER A 75 21.28 -4.39 -18.93
CA SER A 75 20.15 -3.45 -18.94
C SER A 75 20.65 -2.03 -18.69
N THR A 76 20.61 -1.19 -19.73
CA THR A 76 21.06 0.20 -19.71
C THR A 76 20.07 1.17 -19.06
N SER A 77 18.89 0.72 -18.63
CA SER A 77 17.76 1.60 -18.28
C SER A 77 17.37 1.62 -16.79
N ALA A 78 18.11 0.99 -15.89
CA ALA A 78 17.77 0.99 -14.46
C ALA A 78 18.94 1.49 -13.61
N ARG A 79 18.83 2.72 -13.11
CA ARG A 79 19.67 3.28 -12.03
C ARG A 79 18.75 3.63 -10.87
N ILE A 80 19.00 3.07 -9.70
CA ILE A 80 18.27 3.39 -8.45
C ILE A 80 19.27 4.08 -7.52
N ASN A 81 18.83 5.18 -6.89
CA ASN A 81 19.60 5.90 -5.88
C ASN A 81 19.59 5.09 -4.57
N LYS A 82 20.75 4.76 -4.02
CA LYS A 82 20.91 4.06 -2.74
C LYS A 82 21.55 5.01 -1.73
N PHE A 83 20.92 5.18 -0.56
CA PHE A 83 21.56 5.76 0.63
C PHE A 83 22.46 4.71 1.31
N PRO A 84 23.49 5.12 2.08
CA PRO A 84 24.51 4.22 2.60
C PRO A 84 23.92 3.09 3.45
N ASP A 85 24.60 1.95 3.40
CA ASP A 85 24.25 0.67 4.00
C ASP A 85 23.76 0.74 5.46
N GLY A 86 22.53 0.26 5.67
CA GLY A 86 21.93 -0.01 6.98
C GLY A 86 20.59 -0.74 6.80
N SER A 87 20.43 -1.89 7.43
CA SER A 87 19.16 -2.62 7.53
C SER A 87 18.94 -3.02 8.98
N GLU A 88 17.70 -3.36 9.36
CA GLU A 88 17.39 -3.90 10.70
C GLU A 88 17.70 -2.95 11.87
N GLY A 89 17.88 -1.65 11.61
CA GLY A 89 18.18 -0.64 12.63
C GLY A 89 19.67 -0.47 12.97
N GLU A 90 20.56 -1.18 12.27
CA GLU A 90 22.01 -1.00 12.39
C GLU A 90 22.41 0.45 12.09
N GLY A 91 23.14 1.07 13.02
CA GLY A 91 23.66 2.44 12.86
C GLY A 91 22.66 3.57 13.15
N ILE A 92 21.47 3.29 13.68
CA ILE A 92 20.51 4.31 14.13
C ILE A 92 20.78 4.67 15.60
N PHE A 93 20.92 5.97 15.89
CA PHE A 93 21.11 6.48 17.24
C PHE A 93 20.39 7.83 17.42
N LEU A 94 19.93 8.10 18.64
CA LEU A 94 19.32 9.38 18.99
C LEU A 94 20.38 10.40 19.37
N ILE A 95 20.25 11.62 18.85
CA ILE A 95 21.14 12.73 19.12
C ILE A 95 20.33 13.82 19.80
N GLN A 96 20.59 14.07 21.08
CA GLN A 96 19.98 15.18 21.83
C GLN A 96 20.83 16.46 21.74
N ASP A 97 22.12 16.32 21.45
CA ASP A 97 23.07 17.43 21.33
C ASP A 97 23.79 17.34 19.97
N SER A 98 23.52 18.35 19.13
CA SER A 98 24.06 18.46 17.77
C SER A 98 25.60 18.46 17.69
N THR A 99 26.30 18.79 18.78
CA THR A 99 27.77 18.77 18.83
C THR A 99 28.36 17.36 18.72
N ARG A 100 27.57 16.31 18.97
CA ARG A 100 28.00 14.91 18.91
C ARG A 100 27.99 14.31 17.50
N CYS A 101 27.51 15.04 16.49
CA CYS A 101 27.45 14.58 15.10
C CYS A 101 28.84 14.41 14.44
N THR A 102 29.89 15.02 14.98
CA THR A 102 31.25 15.00 14.39
C THR A 102 31.99 13.67 14.55
N MET A 103 31.39 12.68 15.24
CA MET A 103 32.05 11.42 15.60
C MET A 103 31.80 10.25 14.64
N VAL A 104 30.98 10.41 13.61
CA VAL A 104 30.62 9.32 12.69
C VAL A 104 31.33 9.49 11.35
N ASN A 105 32.34 8.64 11.12
CA ASN A 105 33.18 8.65 9.92
C ASN A 105 32.51 7.95 8.71
N ARG A 106 31.19 8.10 8.56
CA ARG A 106 30.36 7.54 7.48
C ARG A 106 29.28 8.54 7.10
N PRO A 107 28.78 8.57 5.84
CA PRO A 107 27.68 9.45 5.49
C PRO A 107 26.42 9.09 6.28
N TYR A 108 25.72 10.09 6.82
CA TYR A 108 24.50 9.92 7.61
C TYR A 108 23.46 10.98 7.24
N ILE A 109 22.20 10.73 7.61
CA ILE A 109 21.10 11.70 7.54
C ILE A 109 20.71 12.07 8.97
N ILE A 110 20.47 13.35 9.20
CA ILE A 110 19.81 13.81 10.43
C ILE A 110 18.34 14.02 10.09
N GLN A 111 17.47 13.38 10.87
CA GLN A 111 16.03 13.52 10.77
C GLN A 111 15.49 13.91 12.15
N GLU A 112 14.53 14.84 12.17
CA GLU A 112 13.79 15.17 13.38
C GLU A 112 13.10 13.93 13.95
N TYR A 113 13.20 13.75 15.26
CA TYR A 113 12.55 12.63 15.93
C TYR A 113 11.11 12.99 16.25
N VAL A 114 10.15 12.15 15.80
CA VAL A 114 8.75 12.24 16.23
C VAL A 114 8.67 11.82 17.69
N ASP A 115 8.63 12.81 18.58
CA ASP A 115 8.68 12.68 20.03
C ASP A 115 7.38 12.17 20.65
N ARG A 116 6.24 12.48 20.02
CA ARG A 116 4.89 12.07 20.42
C ARG A 116 4.24 11.13 19.39
N PRO A 117 4.77 9.89 19.18
CA PRO A 117 4.16 8.95 18.24
C PRO A 117 2.83 8.41 18.78
N LEU A 118 1.92 8.03 17.89
CA LEU A 118 0.72 7.29 18.29
C LEU A 118 1.13 5.98 18.99
N LEU A 119 0.58 5.75 20.17
CA LEU A 119 0.85 4.57 20.99
C LEU A 119 -0.33 3.60 20.97
N ILE A 120 -0.05 2.31 20.91
CA ILE A 120 -1.04 1.25 21.17
C ILE A 120 -0.61 0.55 22.44
N ASN A 121 -1.46 0.59 23.48
CA ASN A 121 -1.16 0.05 24.81
C ASN A 121 0.15 0.60 25.41
N GLY A 122 0.45 1.88 25.16
CA GLY A 122 1.68 2.54 25.63
C GLY A 122 2.95 2.18 24.84
N LEU A 123 2.85 1.40 23.76
CA LEU A 123 3.98 1.02 22.92
C LEU A 123 3.95 1.76 21.58
N LYS A 124 5.13 2.23 21.15
CA LYS A 124 5.35 2.76 19.79
C LYS A 124 5.29 1.61 18.79
N PHE A 125 4.69 1.86 17.63
CA PHE A 125 4.65 0.91 16.52
C PHE A 125 4.97 1.60 15.19
N ASP A 126 5.36 0.82 14.20
CA ASP A 126 5.43 1.25 12.81
C ASP A 126 4.37 0.55 11.95
N MET A 127 4.01 1.19 10.85
CA MET A 127 3.10 0.64 9.85
C MET A 127 3.89 0.21 8.61
N ARG A 128 3.78 -1.06 8.24
CA ARG A 128 4.29 -1.56 6.97
C ARG A 128 3.19 -1.54 5.91
N ILE A 129 3.33 -0.65 4.94
CA ILE A 129 2.44 -0.56 3.79
C ILE A 129 3.12 -1.22 2.58
N TYR A 130 2.42 -2.14 1.92
CA TYR A 130 2.91 -2.80 0.71
C TYR A 130 2.30 -2.11 -0.50
N VAL A 131 3.16 -1.57 -1.36
CA VAL A 131 2.79 -0.83 -2.56
C VAL A 131 3.35 -1.57 -3.77
N LEU A 132 2.50 -1.90 -4.74
CA LEU A 132 2.89 -2.48 -6.02
C LEU A 132 2.81 -1.41 -7.10
N ILE A 133 3.95 -1.04 -7.66
CA ILE A 133 4.03 -0.15 -8.83
C ILE A 133 4.00 -1.02 -10.08
N LEU A 134 2.98 -0.86 -10.91
CA LEU A 134 2.80 -1.61 -12.15
C LEU A 134 3.49 -0.94 -13.34
N LYS A 135 3.35 0.39 -13.45
CA LYS A 135 3.93 1.23 -14.51
C LYS A 135 4.26 2.61 -13.97
N LEU A 136 5.22 3.28 -14.59
CA LEU A 136 5.63 4.64 -14.23
C LEU A 136 5.06 5.70 -15.18
N ASP A 137 4.79 5.34 -16.44
CA ASP A 137 4.26 6.26 -17.46
C ASP A 137 3.19 5.55 -18.33
N PRO A 138 1.89 5.80 -18.09
CA PRO A 138 1.36 6.55 -16.94
C PRO A 138 1.61 5.79 -15.63
N LEU A 139 1.68 6.53 -14.51
CA LEU A 139 1.87 5.95 -13.19
C LEU A 139 0.65 5.08 -12.80
N GLU A 140 0.88 3.78 -12.61
CA GLU A 140 -0.12 2.82 -12.14
C GLU A 140 0.39 2.16 -10.85
N VAL A 141 -0.33 2.37 -9.73
CA VAL A 141 0.07 1.92 -8.39
C VAL A 141 -1.10 1.23 -7.69
N LEU A 142 -0.81 0.13 -6.99
CA LEU A 142 -1.75 -0.62 -6.16
C LEU A 142 -1.27 -0.65 -4.71
N LEU A 143 -2.17 -0.39 -3.77
CA LEU A 143 -1.96 -0.59 -2.34
C LEU A 143 -2.49 -1.96 -1.94
N TYR A 144 -1.66 -2.77 -1.28
CA TYR A 144 -2.07 -4.08 -0.82
C TYR A 144 -2.76 -3.99 0.54
N ASP A 145 -4.01 -4.46 0.59
CA ASP A 145 -4.95 -4.22 1.68
C ASP A 145 -4.85 -5.23 2.86
N GLU A 146 -3.98 -6.24 2.80
CA GLU A 146 -3.93 -7.28 3.85
C GLU A 146 -3.09 -6.96 5.08
N VAL A 147 -2.64 -5.71 5.26
CA VAL A 147 -1.89 -5.29 6.48
C VAL A 147 -2.67 -5.57 7.78
N ILE A 148 -3.97 -5.89 7.69
CA ILE A 148 -4.87 -6.21 8.81
C ILE A 148 -5.21 -7.71 8.94
N LYS A 149 -4.72 -8.63 8.09
CA LYS A 149 -4.97 -10.08 8.28
C LYS A 149 -3.99 -10.76 9.25
N ARG A 150 -2.81 -10.16 9.53
CA ARG A 150 -1.72 -10.85 10.25
C ARG A 150 -1.24 -10.20 11.56
N GLY A 151 -1.94 -9.20 12.10
CA GLY A 151 -1.54 -8.62 13.40
C GLY A 151 -2.36 -7.44 13.93
N TYR A 152 -3.09 -6.73 13.08
CA TYR A 152 -4.01 -5.66 13.51
C TYR A 152 -5.45 -6.16 13.40
N LYS A 153 -6.24 -6.00 14.46
CA LYS A 153 -7.69 -6.24 14.39
C LYS A 153 -8.31 -5.17 13.50
N ALA A 154 -9.12 -5.55 12.51
CA ALA A 154 -9.86 -4.60 11.69
C ALA A 154 -10.56 -3.57 12.58
N MET A 155 -10.49 -2.30 12.17
CA MET A 155 -10.94 -1.19 12.98
C MET A 155 -12.45 -1.28 13.15
N SER A 156 -12.92 -1.55 14.37
CA SER A 156 -14.35 -1.53 14.66
C SER A 156 -14.86 -0.09 14.75
N ASN A 157 -16.18 0.09 14.82
CA ASN A 157 -16.80 1.42 14.84
C ASN A 157 -16.28 2.29 16.01
N ARG A 158 -16.08 1.71 17.21
CA ARG A 158 -15.60 2.46 18.38
C ARG A 158 -14.23 3.12 18.16
N PRO A 159 -13.16 2.39 17.79
CA PRO A 159 -11.88 2.99 17.43
C PRO A 159 -11.98 4.02 16.31
N PHE A 160 -12.84 3.82 15.30
CA PHE A 160 -13.03 4.78 14.21
C PHE A 160 -13.67 6.09 14.69
N ARG A 161 -14.69 6.01 15.56
CA ARG A 161 -15.27 7.19 16.23
C ARG A 161 -14.24 7.91 17.09
N ASN A 162 -13.44 7.16 17.85
CA ASN A 162 -12.41 7.72 18.70
C ASN A 162 -11.35 8.45 17.87
N PHE A 163 -10.91 7.86 16.77
CA PHE A 163 -10.04 8.51 15.78
C PHE A 163 -10.64 9.82 15.29
N ALA A 164 -11.90 9.81 14.84
CA ALA A 164 -12.55 11.04 14.36
C ALA A 164 -12.63 12.13 15.44
N SER A 165 -12.89 11.75 16.68
CA SER A 165 -12.91 12.69 17.81
C SER A 165 -11.53 13.26 18.11
N ILE A 166 -10.51 12.40 18.27
CA ILE A 166 -9.15 12.79 18.65
C ILE A 166 -8.47 13.63 17.57
N CYS A 167 -8.78 13.38 16.30
CA CYS A 167 -8.20 14.11 15.18
C CYS A 167 -8.95 15.41 14.84
N GLY A 168 -9.90 15.87 15.66
CA GLY A 168 -10.65 17.09 15.36
C GLY A 168 -11.47 17.03 14.06
N ILE A 169 -11.82 15.82 13.62
CA ILE A 169 -12.65 15.63 12.41
C ILE A 169 -14.07 16.08 12.69
N ILE A 170 -14.55 15.88 13.92
CA ILE A 170 -15.92 16.19 14.33
C ILE A 170 -16.09 17.70 14.56
N ASP A 171 -17.01 18.30 13.82
CA ASP A 171 -17.42 19.70 13.96
C ASP A 171 -18.87 19.89 13.46
N GLU A 172 -19.27 21.14 13.20
CA GLU A 172 -20.60 21.47 12.67
C GLU A 172 -20.87 20.88 11.28
N SER A 173 -19.82 20.68 10.47
CA SER A 173 -19.90 20.11 9.12
C SER A 173 -19.93 18.58 9.12
N ILE A 174 -19.19 17.95 10.03
CA ILE A 174 -19.09 16.50 10.15
C ILE A 174 -19.44 16.09 11.59
N THR A 175 -20.69 15.68 11.78
CA THR A 175 -21.17 15.21 13.08
C THR A 175 -20.77 13.76 13.37
N MET A 176 -20.73 13.36 14.65
CA MET A 176 -20.47 11.96 15.02
C MET A 176 -21.46 10.95 14.40
N PRO A 177 -22.78 11.23 14.31
CA PRO A 177 -23.70 10.42 13.51
C PRO A 177 -23.30 10.29 12.03
N SER A 178 -22.77 11.35 11.41
CA SER A 178 -22.28 11.29 10.02
C SER A 178 -21.09 10.34 9.89
N ILE A 179 -20.21 10.28 10.91
CA ILE A 179 -19.09 9.33 10.98
C ILE A 179 -19.58 7.89 11.17
N ASP A 180 -20.59 7.67 12.01
CA ASP A 180 -21.19 6.33 12.17
C ASP A 180 -21.80 5.82 10.86
N LEU A 181 -22.55 6.68 10.16
CA LEU A 181 -23.14 6.35 8.88
C LEU A 181 -22.07 6.06 7.82
N LEU A 182 -21.01 6.85 7.77
CA LEU A 182 -19.87 6.62 6.88
C LEU A 182 -19.22 5.26 7.16
N TYR A 183 -18.97 4.94 8.43
CA TYR A 183 -18.42 3.65 8.83
C TYR A 183 -19.30 2.51 8.32
N ILE A 184 -20.62 2.57 8.56
CA ILE A 184 -21.56 1.54 8.14
C ILE A 184 -21.57 1.38 6.62
N GLN A 185 -21.57 2.50 5.88
CA GLN A 185 -21.55 2.51 4.41
C GLN A 185 -20.32 1.76 3.87
N ILE A 186 -19.12 2.14 4.33
CA ILE A 186 -17.87 1.53 3.87
C ILE A 186 -17.79 0.07 4.33
N PHE A 187 -18.18 -0.22 5.57
CA PHE A 187 -18.17 -1.57 6.09
C PHE A 187 -19.08 -2.52 5.29
N ASN A 188 -20.27 -2.06 4.89
CA ASN A 188 -21.17 -2.83 4.03
C ASN A 188 -20.59 -3.02 2.63
N LYS A 189 -19.98 -1.99 2.05
CA LYS A 189 -19.26 -2.09 0.77
C LYS A 189 -18.16 -3.15 0.84
N CYS A 190 -17.34 -3.16 1.90
CA CYS A 190 -16.27 -4.15 2.08
C CYS A 190 -16.82 -5.59 2.18
N LYS A 191 -17.99 -5.78 2.79
CA LYS A 191 -18.64 -7.10 2.88
C LYS A 191 -19.05 -7.65 1.52
N GLU A 192 -19.47 -6.80 0.58
CA GLU A 192 -19.84 -7.24 -0.77
C GLU A 192 -18.64 -7.81 -1.56
N TYR A 193 -17.44 -7.28 -1.33
CA TYR A 193 -16.21 -7.76 -1.97
C TYR A 193 -15.55 -8.94 -1.24
N ALA A 194 -15.86 -9.17 0.04
CA ALA A 194 -15.23 -10.20 0.85
C ALA A 194 -15.84 -11.59 0.58
N SER A 195 -15.32 -12.31 -0.41
CA SER A 195 -15.86 -13.61 -0.83
C SER A 195 -15.61 -14.77 0.14
N GLN A 196 -14.77 -14.62 1.18
CA GLN A 196 -14.27 -15.78 1.95
C GLN A 196 -14.10 -15.57 3.48
N SER A 197 -14.45 -14.41 4.05
CA SER A 197 -14.39 -14.23 5.51
C SER A 197 -15.30 -13.09 5.98
N PRO A 198 -16.03 -13.23 7.11
CA PRO A 198 -16.84 -12.14 7.65
C PRO A 198 -15.94 -10.97 8.06
N ALA A 199 -16.08 -9.83 7.38
CA ALA A 199 -15.37 -8.60 7.75
C ALA A 199 -15.66 -8.25 9.22
N THR A 200 -14.61 -8.09 10.03
CA THR A 200 -14.70 -7.81 11.47
C THR A 200 -14.61 -6.32 11.81
N GLY A 201 -14.33 -5.48 10.81
CA GLY A 201 -14.21 -4.02 10.89
C GLY A 201 -13.71 -3.44 9.57
N LEU A 202 -13.32 -2.17 9.56
CA LEU A 202 -12.64 -1.53 8.42
C LEU A 202 -11.19 -2.02 8.35
N ASN A 203 -10.77 -2.49 7.19
CA ASN A 203 -9.35 -2.72 6.92
C ASN A 203 -8.63 -1.39 6.60
N PHE A 204 -7.32 -1.42 6.31
CA PHE A 204 -6.57 -0.17 6.08
C PHE A 204 -7.05 0.55 4.82
N SER A 205 -7.31 -0.17 3.72
CA SER A 205 -7.86 0.44 2.51
C SER A 205 -9.21 1.10 2.76
N ALA A 206 -10.10 0.43 3.48
CA ALA A 206 -11.40 0.96 3.88
C ALA A 206 -11.28 2.18 4.81
N PHE A 207 -10.31 2.18 5.72
CA PHE A 207 -10.00 3.34 6.55
C PHE A 207 -9.49 4.53 5.70
N VAL A 208 -8.58 4.28 4.75
CA VAL A 208 -8.08 5.32 3.84
C VAL A 208 -9.21 5.86 2.94
N GLU A 209 -10.09 4.98 2.45
CA GLU A 209 -11.30 5.39 1.73
C GLU A 209 -12.20 6.28 2.62
N ALA A 210 -12.40 5.90 3.88
CA ALA A 210 -13.14 6.71 4.83
C ALA A 210 -12.51 8.08 5.04
N PHE A 211 -11.18 8.12 5.16
CA PHE A 211 -10.40 9.35 5.32
C PHE A 211 -10.57 10.27 4.12
N PHE A 212 -10.50 9.75 2.88
CA PHE A 212 -10.74 10.54 1.68
C PHE A 212 -12.18 11.07 1.60
N LEU A 213 -13.17 10.27 1.97
CA LEU A 213 -14.56 10.72 1.98
C LEU A 213 -14.83 11.78 3.06
N VAL A 214 -14.16 11.70 4.21
CA VAL A 214 -14.17 12.76 5.22
C VAL A 214 -13.53 14.04 4.66
N ALA A 215 -12.35 13.92 4.04
CA ALA A 215 -11.61 15.06 3.50
C ALA A 215 -12.44 15.80 2.44
N GLN A 216 -13.03 15.07 1.50
CA GLN A 216 -13.90 15.63 0.45
C GLN A 216 -15.14 16.34 1.00
N ARG A 217 -15.68 15.87 2.14
CA ARG A 217 -16.82 16.53 2.79
C ARG A 217 -16.42 17.80 3.53
N LYS A 218 -15.24 17.81 4.16
CA LYS A 218 -14.74 18.95 4.94
C LYS A 218 -14.20 20.07 4.04
N TYR A 219 -13.62 19.71 2.89
CA TYR A 219 -13.01 20.64 1.94
C TYR A 219 -13.60 20.50 0.53
N PRO A 220 -14.89 20.82 0.32
CA PRO A 220 -15.58 20.60 -0.95
C PRO A 220 -15.12 21.56 -2.06
N THR A 221 -14.46 22.67 -1.71
CA THR A 221 -14.02 23.72 -2.64
C THR A 221 -12.63 23.48 -3.22
N SER A 222 -11.84 22.58 -2.63
CA SER A 222 -10.45 22.35 -3.01
C SER A 222 -10.38 21.54 -4.32
N SER A 223 -9.38 21.84 -5.15
CA SER A 223 -9.42 21.52 -6.59
C SER A 223 -8.87 20.13 -6.92
N SER A 224 -8.04 19.56 -6.04
CA SER A 224 -7.39 18.27 -6.25
C SER A 224 -7.48 17.36 -5.03
N LEU A 225 -7.42 16.04 -5.24
CA LEU A 225 -7.40 15.07 -4.14
C LEU A 225 -6.21 15.28 -3.20
N LEU A 226 -5.05 15.67 -3.74
CA LEU A 226 -3.86 15.95 -2.94
C LEU A 226 -4.11 17.12 -1.98
N GLU A 227 -4.66 18.22 -2.49
CA GLU A 227 -4.98 19.42 -1.72
C GLU A 227 -5.98 19.10 -0.59
N ILE A 228 -7.08 18.44 -0.94
CA ILE A 228 -8.13 18.03 0.02
C ILE A 228 -7.55 17.16 1.15
N VAL A 229 -6.65 16.23 0.82
CA VAL A 229 -6.04 15.31 1.79
C VAL A 229 -5.03 16.04 2.67
N THR A 230 -4.20 16.90 2.08
CA THR A 230 -3.22 17.71 2.82
C THR A 230 -3.93 18.60 3.83
N GLU A 231 -4.98 19.31 3.43
CA GLU A 231 -5.76 20.18 4.33
C GLU A 231 -6.35 19.42 5.52
N LEU A 232 -6.91 18.23 5.29
CA LEU A 232 -7.42 17.41 6.38
C LEU A 232 -6.30 16.95 7.32
N VAL A 233 -5.17 16.49 6.78
CA VAL A 233 -4.03 16.02 7.58
C VAL A 233 -3.48 17.15 8.44
N GLU A 234 -3.26 18.34 7.85
CA GLU A 234 -2.78 19.53 8.55
C GLU A 234 -3.75 19.94 9.66
N SER A 235 -5.06 19.94 9.38
CA SER A 235 -6.09 20.22 10.39
C SER A 235 -6.08 19.20 11.53
N CYS A 236 -5.88 17.92 11.24
CA CYS A 236 -5.81 16.87 12.25
C CYS A 236 -4.58 17.01 13.15
N ILE A 237 -3.41 17.30 12.54
CA ILE A 237 -2.15 17.55 13.26
C ILE A 237 -2.30 18.76 14.17
N HIS A 238 -2.81 19.88 13.65
CA HIS A 238 -3.02 21.09 14.44
C HIS A 238 -3.93 20.84 15.65
N HIS A 239 -5.02 20.10 15.47
CA HIS A 239 -5.92 19.77 16.58
C HIS A 239 -5.25 18.87 17.62
N LEU A 240 -4.47 17.89 17.18
CA LEU A 240 -3.71 17.00 18.08
C LEU A 240 -2.71 17.79 18.94
N ASP A 241 -2.05 18.80 18.36
CA ASP A 241 -1.13 19.66 19.11
C ASP A 241 -1.85 20.42 20.23
N LEU A 242 -3.03 20.97 19.95
CA LEU A 242 -3.84 21.69 20.94
C LEU A 242 -4.32 20.79 22.09
N VAL A 243 -4.77 19.57 21.77
CA VAL A 243 -5.25 18.62 22.79
C VAL A 243 -4.14 18.19 23.74
N VAL A 244 -2.90 18.12 23.25
CA VAL A 244 -1.76 17.77 24.09
C VAL A 244 -1.35 18.92 25.00
N ASP A 245 -1.38 20.17 24.53
CA ASP A 245 -1.03 21.33 25.34
C ASP A 245 -2.00 21.56 26.51
N GLU A 246 -3.28 21.17 26.39
CA GLU A 246 -4.25 21.24 27.50
C GLU A 246 -4.10 20.12 28.55
N SER A 247 -3.25 19.11 28.29
CA SER A 247 -3.05 17.95 29.17
C SER A 247 -1.78 18.02 30.04
N LEU A 248 -1.02 19.11 29.92
CA LEU A 248 0.16 19.47 30.73
C LEU A 248 -0.18 20.53 31.78
#